data_AF-A0A8S2F8B2-F1
#
_entry.id   AF-A0A8S2F8B2-F1
#
_cell.length_a   1.000
_cell.length_b   1.000
_cell.length_c   1.000
_cell.angle_alpha   90.00
_cell.angle_beta   90.00
_cell.angle_gamma   90.00
#
_symmetry.space_group_name_H-M   'P 1'
#
loop_
_entity.id
_entity.type
_entity.pdbx_description
1 polymer ?
#
loop_
_entity_poly.entity_id
_entity_poly.type
_entity_poly.pdbx_seq_one_letter_code
_entity_poly.pdbx_strand_id
1 'polypeptide(L)'
;MNGLSIIIVVCLVETALLLKKNDQPAITECPLLNCVQNCDNGYILDDNGCPTCTCLCLKQITCKRNCGNWGYKTDEQGCPLCECNCPLRRCWQQCGDLGYKADEYGCMGCECNCPLVKCSTQCAYGFKQNDYGCQTCQCACETLGCKRK
;
A
#
# COMPACT_ATOMS: atom_id res chain seq x y z
N MET A 1 -5.31 -24.16 -68.09
CA MET A 1 -4.66 -23.45 -66.98
C MET A 1 -3.72 -24.45 -66.34
N ASN A 2 -2.43 -24.31 -66.63
CA ASN A 2 -1.45 -25.37 -66.49
C ASN A 2 -1.01 -25.50 -65.03
N GLY A 3 -0.85 -26.74 -64.53
CA GLY A 3 -0.53 -27.02 -63.12
C GLY A 3 0.70 -26.28 -62.57
N LEU A 4 1.64 -25.87 -63.44
CA LEU A 4 2.76 -25.00 -63.08
C LEU A 4 2.33 -23.61 -62.55
N SER A 5 1.27 -23.01 -63.09
CA SER A 5 0.78 -21.70 -62.63
C SER A 5 0.16 -21.77 -61.23
N ILE A 6 -0.45 -22.89 -60.85
CA ILE A 6 -1.07 -23.07 -59.53
C ILE A 6 0.02 -23.28 -58.46
N ILE A 7 1.05 -24.07 -58.76
CA ILE A 7 2.17 -24.33 -57.84
C ILE A 7 2.93 -23.03 -57.52
N ILE A 8 3.16 -22.17 -58.53
CA ILE A 8 3.84 -20.88 -58.34
C ILE A 8 3.02 -19.97 -57.42
N VAL A 9 1.69 -19.91 -57.60
CA VAL A 9 0.81 -19.07 -56.77
C VAL A 9 0.77 -19.58 -55.33
N VAL A 10 0.70 -20.90 -55.11
CA VAL A 10 0.72 -21.49 -53.76
C VAL A 10 2.05 -21.22 -53.04
N CYS A 11 3.19 -21.39 -53.73
CA CYS A 11 4.50 -21.06 -53.17
C CYS A 11 4.66 -19.57 -52.82
N LEU A 12 4.15 -18.66 -53.66
CA LEU A 12 4.19 -17.22 -53.39
C LEU A 12 3.31 -16.82 -52.20
N VAL A 13 2.16 -17.48 -52.02
CA VAL A 13 1.27 -17.22 -50.88
C VAL A 13 1.87 -17.78 -49.58
N GLU A 14 2.43 -18.98 -49.59
CA GLU A 14 3.07 -19.58 -48.40
C GLU A 14 4.32 -18.82 -47.97
N THR A 15 5.16 -18.37 -48.91
CA THR A 15 6.33 -17.53 -48.61
C THR A 15 5.93 -16.15 -48.07
N ALA A 16 4.84 -15.55 -48.56
CA ALA A 16 4.32 -14.27 -48.05
C ALA A 16 3.74 -14.38 -46.62
N LEU A 17 3.18 -15.52 -46.24
CA LEU A 17 2.68 -15.79 -44.87
C LEU A 17 3.83 -16.01 -43.87
N LEU A 18 4.98 -16.54 -44.31
CA LEU A 18 6.16 -16.73 -43.47
C LEU A 18 6.95 -15.43 -43.24
N LEU A 19 6.80 -14.42 -44.11
CA LEU A 19 7.41 -13.09 -43.93
C LEU A 19 6.61 -12.16 -43.01
N LYS A 20 5.43 -12.58 -42.52
CA LYS A 20 4.67 -11.83 -41.49
C LYS A 20 5.07 -12.19 -40.05
N LYS A 21 6.20 -12.86 -39.83
CA LYS A 21 6.71 -13.13 -38.49
C LYS A 21 7.56 -11.95 -38.00
N ASN A 22 7.00 -11.24 -37.03
CA ASN A 22 7.66 -10.32 -36.10
C ASN A 22 8.29 -9.06 -36.70
N ASP A 23 7.44 -8.08 -37.00
CA ASP A 23 7.71 -6.69 -36.62
C ASP A 23 7.58 -6.56 -35.08
N GLN A 24 8.42 -7.29 -34.34
CA GLN A 24 8.77 -6.87 -33.00
C GLN A 24 9.87 -5.84 -33.23
N PRO A 25 9.72 -4.55 -32.85
CA PRO A 25 10.80 -3.60 -32.99
C PRO A 25 12.03 -4.22 -32.31
N ALA A 26 13.10 -4.44 -33.10
CA ALA A 26 14.37 -4.85 -32.56
C ALA A 26 14.72 -3.84 -31.46
N ILE A 27 14.85 -4.31 -30.22
CA ILE A 27 15.15 -3.47 -29.06
C ILE A 27 16.55 -2.92 -29.30
N THR A 28 16.66 -1.71 -29.85
CA THR A 28 17.93 -1.28 -30.46
C THR A 28 19.01 -0.94 -29.44
N GLU A 29 18.65 -0.57 -28.20
CA GLU A 29 19.56 -0.47 -27.06
C GLU A 29 18.75 0.03 -25.86
N CYS A 30 18.99 -0.52 -24.67
CA CYS A 30 18.37 0.03 -23.46
C CYS A 30 19.13 1.27 -22.99
N PRO A 31 18.44 2.30 -22.46
CA PRO A 31 19.10 3.44 -21.86
C PRO A 31 20.00 2.99 -20.70
N LEU A 32 21.10 3.71 -20.51
CA LEU A 32 22.04 3.41 -19.45
C LEU A 32 21.37 3.58 -18.08
N LEU A 33 21.22 2.48 -17.35
CA LEU A 33 20.52 2.45 -16.07
C LEU A 33 21.40 3.05 -14.98
N ASN A 34 20.93 4.13 -14.33
CA ASN A 34 21.64 4.78 -13.24
C ASN A 34 20.69 4.97 -12.05
N CYS A 35 20.63 3.96 -11.18
CA CYS A 35 19.75 3.93 -10.02
C CYS A 35 20.50 4.29 -8.74
N VAL A 36 19.77 4.91 -7.79
CA VAL A 36 20.33 5.24 -6.47
C VAL A 36 20.60 3.97 -5.65
N GLN A 37 19.79 2.93 -5.84
CA GLN A 37 19.87 1.65 -5.14
C GLN A 37 20.47 0.57 -6.04
N ASN A 38 21.26 -0.32 -5.45
CA ASN A 38 21.76 -1.53 -6.12
C ASN A 38 20.91 -2.73 -5.70
N CYS A 39 20.30 -3.42 -6.66
CA CYS A 39 19.40 -4.55 -6.40
C CYS A 39 20.12 -5.89 -6.59
N ASP A 40 20.35 -6.65 -5.52
CA ASP A 40 21.06 -7.95 -5.58
C ASP A 40 20.37 -8.99 -6.47
N ASN A 41 19.04 -8.95 -6.50
CA ASN A 41 18.21 -9.88 -7.29
C ASN A 41 17.95 -9.37 -8.72
N GLY A 42 18.53 -8.24 -9.11
CA GLY A 42 18.30 -7.59 -10.40
C GLY A 42 17.09 -6.64 -10.39
N TYR A 43 16.70 -6.21 -11.59
CA TYR A 43 15.73 -5.15 -11.84
C TYR A 43 14.51 -5.65 -12.60
N ILE A 44 13.34 -5.07 -12.30
CA ILE A 44 12.12 -5.28 -13.09
C ILE A 44 12.32 -4.70 -14.48
N LEU A 45 11.91 -5.45 -15.50
CA LEU A 45 11.97 -5.01 -16.90
C LEU A 45 10.66 -4.30 -17.30
N ASP A 46 10.77 -3.29 -18.16
CA ASP A 46 9.62 -2.64 -18.81
C ASP A 46 9.06 -3.50 -19.96
N ASP A 47 8.02 -2.99 -20.63
CA ASP A 47 7.36 -3.69 -21.76
C ASP A 47 8.29 -3.93 -22.96
N ASN A 48 9.41 -3.20 -23.04
CA ASN A 48 10.43 -3.37 -24.07
C ASN A 48 11.57 -4.28 -23.61
N GLY A 49 11.51 -4.82 -22.40
CA GLY A 49 12.55 -5.67 -21.82
C GLY A 49 13.73 -4.90 -21.25
N CYS A 50 13.64 -3.58 -21.07
CA CYS A 50 14.70 -2.77 -20.49
C CYS A 50 14.58 -2.67 -18.96
N PRO A 51 15.70 -2.71 -18.21
CA PRO A 51 15.65 -2.66 -16.77
C PRO A 51 15.18 -1.29 -16.27
N THR A 52 14.34 -1.30 -15.24
CA THR A 52 13.84 -0.12 -14.53
C THR A 52 14.57 0.03 -13.20
N CYS A 53 14.48 1.19 -12.53
CA CYS A 53 15.03 1.35 -11.18
C CYS A 53 14.21 0.69 -10.05
N THR A 54 13.39 -0.30 -10.40
CA THR A 54 12.60 -1.08 -9.44
C THR A 54 13.27 -2.44 -9.23
N CYS A 55 13.57 -2.78 -7.98
CA CYS A 55 14.22 -4.05 -7.65
C CYS A 55 13.30 -5.25 -7.87
N LEU A 56 13.87 -6.36 -8.33
CA LEU A 56 13.16 -7.63 -8.44
C LEU A 56 13.02 -8.28 -7.06
N CYS A 57 11.78 -8.52 -6.64
CA CYS A 57 11.47 -9.19 -5.38
C CYS A 57 11.15 -10.65 -5.62
N LEU A 58 12.04 -11.54 -5.17
CA LEU A 58 11.90 -13.00 -5.33
C LEU A 58 10.61 -13.52 -4.69
N LYS A 59 10.15 -12.86 -3.62
CA LYS A 59 8.87 -13.14 -2.98
C LYS A 59 7.87 -12.10 -3.42
N GLN A 60 6.94 -12.47 -4.30
CA GLN A 60 5.76 -11.66 -4.53
C GLN A 60 4.86 -11.72 -3.31
N ILE A 61 4.77 -10.61 -2.58
CA ILE A 61 3.97 -10.50 -1.37
C ILE A 61 2.73 -9.68 -1.70
N THR A 62 1.55 -10.26 -1.45
CA THR A 62 0.28 -9.53 -1.51
C THR A 62 -0.12 -9.15 -0.09
N CYS A 63 -0.15 -7.86 0.19
CA CYS A 63 -0.52 -7.36 1.50
C CYS A 63 -2.04 -7.25 1.65
N LYS A 64 -2.54 -7.67 2.81
CA LYS A 64 -3.98 -7.56 3.13
C LYS A 64 -4.41 -6.10 3.34
N ARG A 65 -3.50 -5.27 3.85
CA ARG A 65 -3.74 -3.86 4.16
C ARG A 65 -3.14 -2.98 3.07
N ASN A 66 -3.90 -1.99 2.60
CA ASN A 66 -3.40 -0.91 1.75
C ASN A 66 -2.75 0.17 2.63
N CYS A 67 -1.62 0.74 2.21
CA CYS A 67 -0.92 1.81 2.92
C CYS A 67 -1.15 3.22 2.33
N GLY A 68 -2.07 3.34 1.37
CA GLY A 68 -2.49 4.61 0.79
C GLY A 68 -1.30 5.45 0.32
N ASN A 69 -1.30 6.73 0.69
CA ASN A 69 -0.30 7.70 0.23
C ASN A 69 1.06 7.58 0.93
N TRP A 70 1.19 6.78 2.00
CA TRP A 70 2.46 6.63 2.72
C TRP A 70 3.32 5.48 2.20
N GLY A 71 2.71 4.55 1.47
CA GLY A 71 3.40 3.39 0.92
C GLY A 71 3.85 2.37 1.97
N TYR A 72 4.46 1.30 1.48
CA TYR A 72 4.97 0.20 2.29
C TYR A 72 6.40 0.48 2.74
N LYS A 73 6.76 -0.01 3.93
CA LYS A 73 8.17 -0.17 4.29
C LYS A 73 8.82 -1.15 3.33
N THR A 74 10.13 -1.06 3.17
CA THR A 74 10.90 -2.00 2.35
C THR A 74 11.97 -2.68 3.19
N ASP A 75 12.40 -3.87 2.77
CA ASP A 75 13.66 -4.45 3.25
C ASP A 75 14.88 -3.71 2.67
N GLU A 76 16.07 -4.21 2.97
CA GLU A 76 17.35 -3.65 2.51
C GLU A 76 17.49 -3.69 0.98
N GLN A 77 16.74 -4.58 0.32
CA GLN A 77 16.73 -4.78 -1.13
C GLN A 77 15.63 -3.95 -1.81
N GLY A 78 14.90 -3.11 -1.06
CA GLY A 78 13.82 -2.29 -1.60
C GLY A 78 12.51 -3.06 -1.84
N CYS A 79 12.38 -4.28 -1.33
CA CYS A 79 11.19 -5.09 -1.49
C CYS A 79 10.15 -4.78 -0.43
N PRO A 80 8.87 -4.63 -0.81
CA PRO A 80 7.83 -4.15 0.10
C PRO A 80 7.57 -5.16 1.21
N LEU A 81 7.55 -4.67 2.45
CA LEU A 81 7.07 -5.37 3.63
C LEU A 81 5.59 -5.04 3.81
N CYS A 82 4.78 -5.97 4.34
CA CYS A 82 3.36 -5.72 4.64
C CYS A 82 3.14 -4.87 5.90
N GLU A 83 3.93 -3.81 6.03
CA GLU A 83 3.93 -2.79 7.05
C GLU A 83 3.93 -1.42 6.37
N CYS A 84 3.09 -0.50 6.83
CA CYS A 84 3.02 0.84 6.26
C CYS A 84 4.10 1.75 6.81
N ASN A 85 4.57 2.70 5.99
CA ASN A 85 5.28 3.86 6.51
C ASN A 85 4.26 4.73 7.25
N CYS A 86 4.52 5.02 8.52
CA CYS A 86 3.62 5.84 9.32
C CYS A 86 4.23 7.21 9.58
N PRO A 87 3.44 8.30 9.51
CA PRO A 87 3.95 9.62 9.85
C PRO A 87 4.36 9.65 11.32
N LEU A 88 5.49 10.31 11.61
CA LEU A 88 5.91 10.56 12.98
C LEU A 88 4.89 11.49 13.65
N ARG A 89 4.20 11.00 14.67
CA ARG A 89 3.26 11.78 15.47
C ARG A 89 3.83 11.99 16.87
N ARG A 90 3.80 13.23 17.34
CA ARG A 90 3.99 13.56 18.75
C ARG A 90 2.63 13.81 19.37
N CYS A 91 2.22 12.91 20.24
CA CYS A 91 0.95 13.04 20.93
C CYS A 91 1.16 13.80 22.24
N TRP A 92 0.33 14.81 22.49
CA TRP A 92 0.34 15.51 23.78
C TRP A 92 -0.26 14.67 24.90
N GLN A 93 -1.26 13.84 24.57
CA GLN A 93 -1.86 12.91 25.51
C GLN A 93 -1.02 11.63 25.63
N GLN A 94 -0.77 11.20 26.87
CA GLN A 94 -0.07 9.97 27.18
C GLN A 94 -1.08 8.90 27.57
N CYS A 95 -1.18 7.82 26.79
CA CYS A 95 -2.21 6.79 27.00
C CYS A 95 -1.78 5.67 27.96
N GLY A 96 -0.52 5.63 28.40
CA GLY A 96 0.00 4.60 29.30
C GLY A 96 -0.34 3.19 28.81
N ASP A 97 -0.86 2.37 29.72
CA ASP A 97 -1.23 0.97 29.45
C ASP A 97 -2.42 0.79 28.52
N LEU A 98 -3.23 1.83 28.28
CA LEU A 98 -4.33 1.76 27.31
C LEU A 98 -3.79 1.67 25.87
N GLY A 99 -2.62 2.25 25.63
CA GLY A 99 -2.07 2.39 24.28
C GLY A 99 -2.92 3.30 23.38
N TYR A 100 -2.44 3.47 22.15
CA TYR A 100 -3.02 4.36 21.16
C TYR A 100 -3.85 3.60 20.13
N LYS A 101 -4.93 4.22 19.65
CA LYS A 101 -5.70 3.72 18.51
C LYS A 101 -4.85 3.75 17.25
N ALA A 102 -4.96 2.71 16.45
CA ALA A 102 -4.47 2.72 15.08
C ALA A 102 -5.55 3.28 14.13
N ASP A 103 -5.12 3.96 13.07
CA ASP A 103 -6.00 4.34 11.96
C ASP A 103 -6.28 3.13 11.03
N GLU A 104 -7.03 3.37 9.96
CA GLU A 104 -7.39 2.34 8.98
C GLU A 104 -6.18 1.70 8.28
N TYR A 105 -5.05 2.40 8.23
CA TYR A 105 -3.78 1.95 7.67
C TYR A 105 -2.89 1.27 8.71
N GLY A 106 -3.37 1.15 9.95
CA GLY A 106 -2.63 0.54 11.05
C GLY A 106 -1.58 1.47 11.66
N CYS A 107 -1.61 2.77 11.34
CA CYS A 107 -0.70 3.75 11.91
C CYS A 107 -1.23 4.29 13.22
N MET A 108 -0.34 4.45 14.19
CA MET A 108 -0.69 4.97 15.52
C MET A 108 -1.22 6.41 15.42
N GLY A 109 -2.42 6.64 15.97
CA GLY A 109 -3.02 7.95 16.19
C GLY A 109 -2.75 8.48 17.59
N CYS A 110 -3.31 9.65 17.92
CA CYS A 110 -3.15 10.28 19.25
C CYS A 110 -4.36 10.12 20.17
N GLU A 111 -5.30 9.25 19.79
CA GLU A 111 -6.42 8.86 20.65
C GLU A 111 -6.09 7.60 21.43
N CYS A 112 -6.46 7.53 22.71
CA CYS A 112 -6.25 6.32 23.51
C CYS A 112 -7.26 5.21 23.19
N ASN A 113 -6.85 3.94 23.31
CA ASN A 113 -7.78 2.81 23.21
C ASN A 113 -8.64 2.72 24.48
N CYS A 114 -9.70 3.50 24.52
CA CYS A 114 -10.61 3.52 25.65
C CYS A 114 -11.48 2.25 25.69
N PRO A 115 -11.71 1.67 26.88
CA PRO A 115 -12.64 0.57 27.03
C PRO A 115 -14.05 1.02 26.67
N LEU A 116 -14.83 0.11 26.06
CA LEU A 116 -16.23 0.35 25.81
C LEU A 116 -17.00 0.29 27.14
N VAL A 117 -17.46 1.44 27.62
CA VAL A 117 -18.22 1.55 28.86
C VAL A 117 -19.69 1.80 28.53
N LYS A 118 -20.57 0.92 29.03
CA LYS A 118 -22.02 1.12 28.99
C LYS A 118 -22.49 1.65 30.33
N CYS A 119 -23.04 2.85 30.35
CA CYS A 119 -23.55 3.47 31.57
C CYS A 119 -25.07 3.29 31.68
N SER A 120 -25.56 2.98 32.87
CA SER A 120 -26.99 2.75 33.13
C SER A 120 -27.79 4.04 33.23
N THR A 121 -27.13 5.18 33.45
CA THR A 121 -27.77 6.48 33.67
C THR A 121 -27.69 7.34 32.41
N GLN A 122 -28.74 8.10 32.13
CA GLN A 122 -28.72 9.14 31.10
C GLN A 122 -28.31 10.48 31.73
N CYS A 123 -27.33 11.15 31.15
CA CYS A 123 -26.83 12.43 31.61
C CYS A 123 -27.22 13.53 30.62
N ALA A 124 -27.82 14.63 31.09
CA ALA A 124 -28.25 15.75 30.24
C ALA A 124 -27.10 16.37 29.41
N TYR A 125 -25.90 16.38 29.97
CA TYR A 125 -24.70 16.97 29.36
C TYR A 125 -23.63 15.94 28.99
N GLY A 126 -24.02 14.67 28.87
CA GLY A 126 -23.10 13.58 28.61
C GLY A 126 -22.23 13.21 29.81
N PHE A 127 -21.15 12.49 29.51
CA PHE A 127 -20.29 11.83 30.50
C PHE A 127 -18.95 12.53 30.64
N LYS A 128 -18.38 12.50 31.84
CA LYS A 128 -17.01 12.95 32.08
C LYS A 128 -16.01 12.01 31.44
N GLN A 129 -14.89 12.56 31.00
CA GLN A 129 -13.72 11.80 30.58
C GLN A 129 -12.69 11.74 31.72
N ASN A 130 -11.88 10.68 31.75
CA ASN A 130 -10.70 10.60 32.62
C ASN A 130 -9.50 11.34 31.97
N ASP A 131 -8.34 11.28 32.64
CA ASP A 131 -7.11 11.96 32.17
C ASP A 131 -6.59 11.41 30.82
N TYR A 132 -7.04 10.21 30.43
CA TYR A 132 -6.76 9.57 29.15
C TYR A 132 -7.81 9.88 28.08
N GLY A 133 -8.77 10.78 28.34
CA GLY A 133 -9.84 11.13 27.41
C GLY A 133 -10.93 10.07 27.30
N CYS A 134 -10.92 9.05 28.17
CA CYS A 134 -11.87 7.95 28.12
C CYS A 134 -13.14 8.25 28.91
N GLN A 135 -14.28 7.91 28.34
CA GLN A 135 -15.59 8.07 28.98
C GLN A 135 -15.68 7.32 30.32
N THR A 136 -16.22 8.00 31.32
CA THR A 136 -16.57 7.44 32.63
C THR A 136 -18.08 7.46 32.84
N CYS A 137 -18.64 6.66 33.75
CA CYS A 137 -20.07 6.73 34.05
C CYS A 137 -20.46 7.84 35.04
N GLN A 138 -19.66 8.91 35.11
CA GLN A 138 -19.99 10.10 35.88
C GLN A 138 -20.56 11.16 34.94
N CYS A 139 -21.71 11.75 35.27
CA CYS A 139 -22.29 12.82 34.45
C CYS A 139 -21.39 14.07 34.45
N ALA A 140 -21.22 14.67 33.27
CA ALA A 140 -20.63 15.99 33.14
C ALA A 140 -21.61 17.05 33.67
N CYS A 141 -21.07 18.14 34.23
CA CYS A 141 -21.82 19.26 34.79
C CYS A 141 -21.35 20.53 34.05
N GLU A 142 -22.24 21.40 33.59
CA GLU A 142 -21.89 22.56 32.74
C GLU A 142 -20.93 23.53 33.43
N THR A 143 -21.11 23.82 34.71
CA THR A 143 -20.15 24.57 35.55
C THR A 143 -20.70 24.58 37.00
N LEU A 144 -19.83 24.41 38.01
CA LEU A 144 -20.11 24.74 39.43
C LEU A 144 -21.34 24.10 40.12
N GLY A 145 -21.70 22.84 39.85
CA GLY A 145 -22.98 22.31 40.39
C GLY A 145 -23.12 20.84 40.77
N CYS A 146 -22.06 20.03 40.77
CA CYS A 146 -22.20 18.60 41.11
C CYS A 146 -22.07 18.37 42.65
N LYS A 147 -23.13 18.66 43.43
CA LYS A 147 -23.27 18.05 44.77
C LYS A 147 -23.86 16.65 44.59
N ARG A 148 -23.11 15.62 45.01
CA ARG A 148 -23.65 14.27 45.18
C ARG A 148 -24.83 14.37 46.16
N LYS A 149 -26.03 13.99 45.72
CA LYS A 149 -27.11 13.64 46.64
C LYS A 149 -26.92 12.18 47.04
#